data_AF-A0A1J8Q1F1-F1
#
_entry.id   AF-A0A1J8Q1F1-F1
#
_cell.length_a   1.000
_cell.length_b   1.000
_cell.length_c   1.000
_cell.angle_alpha   90.00
_cell.angle_beta   90.00
_cell.angle_gamma   90.00
#
_symmetry.space_group_name_H-M   'P 1'
#
loop_
_entity.id
_entity.type
_entity.pdbx_description
1 polymer ?
#
loop_
_entity_poly.entity_id
_entity_poly.type
_entity_poly.pdbx_seq_one_letter_code
_entity_poly.pdbx_strand_id
1 'polypeptide(L)'
;NADLDIVTQQTEESKRVAEVLDGLKLGPFNSETSSQDDNIAYIKKLPTVLTNAEIDTDIILGEGTFKSAYAFRDNPNLIFLALQENEETQILTEEIRMLGELNKLGVKTPKFYRKASFTPGGGLIERHGLIVQRITEAKDIKLNEEIDENTRLSQEVLDYSNQKTLRDIKRLQQVFAHNPDLTVDDFQGIIDQDGQLYIIDPIDVGNTSEYTLDYSTNHELNLFNLMW
;
A
#
# COMPACT_ATOMS: atom_id res chain seq x y z
N ASN A 1 29.85 39.50 30.41
CA ASN A 1 29.77 38.19 31.09
C ASN A 1 28.53 37.39 30.75
N ALA A 2 27.34 37.99 30.58
CA ALA A 2 26.15 37.24 30.16
C ALA A 2 26.30 36.53 28.79
N ASP A 3 26.93 37.18 27.82
CA ASP A 3 27.12 36.56 26.49
C ASP A 3 28.07 35.36 26.49
N LEU A 4 29.05 35.35 27.41
CA LEU A 4 29.98 34.21 27.54
C LEU A 4 29.25 33.01 28.17
N ASP A 5 28.38 33.27 29.16
CA ASP A 5 27.59 32.22 29.83
C ASP A 5 26.57 31.58 28.87
N ILE A 6 25.96 32.35 27.95
CA ILE A 6 25.02 31.83 26.94
C ILE A 6 25.74 30.93 25.92
N VAL A 7 26.90 31.36 25.41
CA VAL A 7 27.69 30.56 24.47
C VAL A 7 28.19 29.27 25.14
N THR A 8 28.57 29.35 26.42
CA THR A 8 29.02 28.17 27.18
C THR A 8 27.87 27.19 27.41
N GLN A 9 26.67 27.66 27.75
CA GLN A 9 25.47 26.81 27.87
C GLN A 9 25.07 26.15 26.56
N GLN A 10 25.07 26.88 25.43
CA GLN A 10 24.78 26.30 24.12
C GLN A 10 25.81 25.25 23.69
N THR A 11 27.08 25.42 24.09
CA THR A 11 28.15 24.47 23.78
C THR A 11 27.99 23.19 24.59
N GLU A 12 27.66 23.28 25.88
CA GLU A 12 27.41 22.13 26.75
C GLU A 12 26.11 21.39 26.39
N GLU A 13 25.05 22.10 26.00
CA GLU A 13 23.82 21.49 25.48
C GLU A 13 24.05 20.77 24.14
N SER A 14 24.83 21.38 23.24
CA SER A 14 25.21 20.73 21.96
C SER A 14 26.04 19.47 22.20
N LYS A 15 26.92 19.48 23.20
CA LYS A 15 27.73 18.33 23.59
C LYS A 15 26.87 17.21 24.19
N ARG A 16 25.89 17.56 25.02
CA ARG A 16 24.91 16.61 25.56
C ARG A 16 23.99 16.02 24.49
N VAL A 17 23.56 16.81 23.51
CA VAL A 17 22.78 16.31 22.36
C VAL A 17 23.63 15.37 21.50
N ALA A 18 24.91 15.70 21.28
CA ALA A 18 25.83 14.81 20.57
C ALA A 18 26.07 13.50 21.34
N GLU A 19 26.24 13.53 22.66
CA GLU A 19 26.37 12.33 23.51
C GLU A 19 25.09 11.48 23.55
N VAL A 20 23.91 12.12 23.56
CA VAL A 20 22.61 11.41 23.46
C VAL A 20 22.44 10.78 22.08
N LEU A 21 22.86 11.44 21.00
CA LEU A 21 22.82 10.91 19.65
C LEU A 21 23.86 9.79 19.42
N ASP A 22 25.04 9.89 20.04
CA ASP A 22 26.10 8.88 19.95
C ASP A 22 25.82 7.67 20.88
N GLY A 23 25.05 7.89 21.96
CA GLY A 23 24.43 6.86 22.80
C GLY A 23 23.19 6.22 22.16
N LEU A 24 22.46 6.95 21.31
CA LEU A 24 21.51 6.44 20.33
C LEU A 24 22.26 5.88 19.12
N LYS A 25 23.19 4.95 19.35
CA LYS A 25 23.51 3.95 18.33
C LYS A 25 22.24 3.14 18.11
N LEU A 26 21.39 3.67 17.22
CA LEU A 26 20.50 2.86 16.42
C LEU A 26 21.40 1.79 15.83
N GLY A 27 21.37 0.60 16.43
CA GLY A 27 21.95 -0.59 15.82
C GLY A 27 21.48 -0.66 14.37
N PRO A 28 22.23 -1.34 13.48
CA PRO A 28 21.80 -1.48 12.09
C PRO A 28 20.31 -1.82 12.11
N PHE A 29 19.51 -1.03 11.40
CA PHE A 29 18.07 -1.23 11.26
C PHE A 29 17.86 -2.54 10.50
N ASN A 30 18.05 -3.64 11.22
CA ASN A 30 17.84 -5.01 10.81
C ASN A 30 16.70 -5.52 11.68
N SER A 31 15.50 -4.99 11.44
CA SER A 31 14.27 -5.62 11.92
C SER A 31 13.32 -5.94 10.75
N GLU A 32 13.89 -6.25 9.57
CA GLU A 32 13.12 -6.77 8.42
C GLU A 32 13.74 -8.04 7.78
N THR A 33 14.74 -8.67 8.38
CA THR A 33 15.48 -9.75 7.69
C THR A 33 15.11 -11.18 8.09
N SER A 34 14.19 -11.45 9.01
CA SER A 34 13.73 -12.84 9.23
C SER A 34 12.57 -13.21 8.31
N SER A 35 11.50 -12.41 8.27
CA SER A 35 10.30 -12.73 7.47
C SER A 35 10.50 -12.56 5.95
N GLN A 36 11.38 -11.64 5.52
CA GLN A 36 11.62 -11.44 4.09
C GLN A 36 12.35 -12.63 3.45
N ASP A 37 13.34 -13.19 4.14
CA ASP A 37 14.08 -14.35 3.67
C ASP A 37 13.19 -15.61 3.72
N ASP A 38 12.36 -15.74 4.75
CA ASP A 38 11.44 -16.87 4.91
C ASP A 38 10.37 -16.89 3.81
N ASN A 39 9.77 -15.74 3.46
CA ASN A 39 8.80 -15.66 2.36
C ASN A 39 9.44 -16.00 1.00
N ILE A 40 10.63 -15.48 0.73
CA ILE A 40 11.34 -15.78 -0.53
C ILE A 40 11.73 -17.26 -0.59
N ALA A 41 12.24 -17.83 0.51
CA ALA A 41 12.61 -19.23 0.59
C ALA A 41 11.39 -20.16 0.46
N TYR A 42 10.25 -19.78 1.03
CA TYR A 42 8.97 -20.48 0.88
C TYR A 42 8.52 -20.45 -0.60
N ILE A 43 8.47 -19.27 -1.21
CA ILE A 43 8.00 -19.08 -2.59
C ILE A 43 8.85 -19.85 -3.60
N LYS A 44 10.17 -19.98 -3.38
CA LYS A 44 11.07 -20.78 -4.22
C LYS A 44 10.74 -22.28 -4.24
N LYS A 45 10.06 -22.79 -3.21
CA LYS A 45 9.66 -24.21 -3.11
C LYS A 45 8.28 -24.47 -3.70
N LEU A 46 7.50 -23.42 -3.98
CA LEU A 46 6.15 -23.56 -4.50
C LEU A 46 6.17 -24.11 -5.94
N PRO A 47 5.17 -24.92 -6.32
CA PRO A 47 5.00 -25.31 -7.71
C PRO A 47 4.63 -24.11 -8.58
N THR A 48 4.84 -24.28 -9.90
CA THR A 48 4.45 -23.26 -10.90
C THR A 48 2.94 -23.01 -10.86
N VAL A 49 2.17 -24.10 -10.80
CA VAL A 49 0.71 -24.12 -10.64
C VAL A 49 0.38 -24.58 -9.22
N LEU A 50 -0.26 -23.71 -8.45
CA LEU A 50 -0.70 -23.96 -7.08
C LEU A 50 -1.97 -24.82 -7.08
N THR A 51 -2.19 -25.53 -5.98
CA THR A 51 -3.39 -26.33 -5.74
C THR A 51 -3.90 -26.12 -4.32
N ASN A 52 -4.91 -26.88 -3.90
CA ASN A 52 -5.41 -26.87 -2.52
C ASN A 52 -4.37 -27.40 -1.50
N ALA A 53 -3.23 -27.94 -1.96
CA ALA A 53 -2.10 -28.26 -1.10
C ALA A 53 -1.43 -27.00 -0.55
N GLU A 54 -1.33 -25.94 -1.37
CA GLU A 54 -0.71 -24.67 -0.97
C GLU A 54 -1.75 -23.63 -0.54
N ILE A 55 -2.90 -23.59 -1.22
CA ILE A 55 -3.96 -22.59 -1.02
C ILE A 55 -5.09 -23.17 -0.17
N ASP A 56 -5.52 -22.41 0.83
CA ASP A 56 -6.71 -22.73 1.61
C ASP A 56 -7.96 -22.17 0.93
N THR A 57 -8.71 -23.04 0.25
CA THR A 57 -9.97 -22.65 -0.40
C THR A 57 -11.14 -22.52 0.55
N ASP A 58 -10.99 -23.01 1.79
CA ASP A 58 -12.04 -22.89 2.81
C ASP A 58 -12.01 -21.49 3.47
N ILE A 59 -10.94 -20.73 3.23
CA ILE A 59 -10.72 -19.39 3.78
C ILE A 59 -10.51 -18.39 2.64
N ILE A 60 -11.60 -17.72 2.27
CA ILE A 60 -11.57 -16.54 1.40
C ILE A 60 -11.35 -15.32 2.29
N LEU A 61 -10.23 -14.62 2.09
CA LEU A 61 -9.82 -13.47 2.90
C LEU A 61 -10.44 -12.16 2.40
N GLY A 62 -10.87 -12.13 1.15
CA GLY A 62 -11.51 -10.97 0.53
C GLY A 62 -12.00 -11.33 -0.87
N GLU A 63 -13.06 -10.67 -1.31
CA GLU A 63 -13.63 -10.86 -2.64
C GLU A 63 -13.99 -9.50 -3.22
N GLY A 64 -13.38 -9.17 -4.35
CA GLY A 64 -13.69 -7.99 -5.14
C GLY A 64 -14.25 -8.38 -6.50
N THR A 65 -14.56 -7.36 -7.29
CA THR A 65 -15.13 -7.51 -8.63
C THR A 65 -14.25 -8.36 -9.55
N PHE A 66 -12.93 -8.15 -9.51
CA PHE A 66 -11.99 -8.79 -10.44
C PHE A 66 -11.13 -9.89 -9.82
N LYS A 67 -11.00 -9.92 -8.49
CA LYS A 67 -10.10 -10.84 -7.79
C LYS A 67 -10.70 -11.36 -6.48
N SER A 68 -10.33 -12.57 -6.12
CA SER A 68 -10.52 -13.12 -4.77
C SER A 68 -9.17 -13.35 -4.10
N ALA A 69 -9.07 -13.04 -2.82
CA ALA A 69 -7.88 -13.27 -2.01
C ALA A 69 -8.00 -14.58 -1.23
N TYR A 70 -7.06 -15.50 -1.44
CA TYR A 70 -7.00 -16.77 -0.74
C TYR A 70 -5.79 -16.83 0.20
N ALA A 71 -5.97 -17.49 1.34
CA ALA A 71 -4.89 -17.74 2.28
C ALA A 71 -3.95 -18.86 1.77
N PHE A 72 -2.66 -18.76 2.09
CA PHE A 72 -1.76 -19.92 2.04
C PHE A 72 -1.92 -20.76 3.30
N ARG A 73 -1.90 -22.10 3.16
CA ARG A 73 -2.02 -23.03 4.29
C ARG A 73 -0.84 -22.93 5.28
N ASP A 74 0.37 -22.89 4.73
CA ASP A 74 1.61 -22.99 5.51
C ASP A 74 2.39 -21.67 5.59
N ASN A 75 1.83 -20.57 5.10
CA ASN A 75 2.46 -19.25 5.21
C ASN A 75 1.41 -18.15 5.46
N PRO A 76 1.23 -17.70 6.71
CA PRO A 76 0.23 -16.69 7.05
C PRO A 76 0.61 -15.30 6.53
N ASN A 77 1.84 -15.06 6.08
CA ASN A 77 2.32 -13.75 5.61
C ASN A 77 2.10 -13.54 4.11
N LEU A 78 1.51 -14.52 3.41
CA LEU A 78 1.24 -14.46 1.97
C LEU A 78 -0.24 -14.68 1.69
N ILE A 79 -0.72 -14.08 0.60
CA ILE A 79 -2.01 -14.39 -0.02
C ILE A 79 -1.81 -14.65 -1.50
N PHE A 80 -2.73 -15.43 -2.07
CA PHE A 80 -2.87 -15.56 -3.50
C PHE A 80 -4.09 -14.75 -3.96
N LEU A 81 -3.84 -13.69 -4.72
CA LEU A 81 -4.87 -12.89 -5.37
C LEU A 81 -5.21 -13.54 -6.72
N ALA A 82 -6.27 -14.32 -6.77
CA ALA A 82 -6.72 -14.98 -7.99
C ALA A 82 -7.66 -14.08 -8.76
N LEU A 83 -7.47 -13.96 -10.07
CA LEU A 83 -8.48 -13.38 -10.95
C LEU A 83 -9.78 -14.19 -10.88
N GLN A 84 -10.90 -13.49 -11.02
CA GLN A 84 -12.20 -14.10 -11.28
C GLN A 84 -12.20 -14.78 -12.66
N GLU A 85 -13.18 -15.66 -12.88
CA GLU A 85 -13.27 -16.40 -14.14
C GLU A 85 -13.54 -15.45 -15.32
N ASN A 86 -12.87 -15.69 -16.44
CA ASN A 86 -12.94 -14.92 -17.69
C ASN A 86 -12.22 -13.56 -17.69
N GLU A 87 -11.53 -13.20 -16.61
CA GLU A 87 -10.71 -11.98 -16.59
C GLU A 87 -9.39 -12.15 -17.36
N GLU A 88 -8.95 -11.06 -17.99
CA GLU A 88 -7.74 -11.07 -18.81
C GLU A 88 -6.46 -11.02 -17.96
N THR A 89 -5.53 -11.94 -18.21
CA THR A 89 -4.22 -11.96 -17.51
C THR A 89 -3.37 -10.70 -17.71
N GLN A 90 -3.67 -9.87 -18.71
CA GLN A 90 -3.03 -8.58 -18.93
C GLN A 90 -3.25 -7.62 -17.76
N ILE A 91 -4.43 -7.68 -17.10
CA ILE A 91 -4.76 -6.88 -15.91
C ILE A 91 -3.69 -7.03 -14.83
N LEU A 92 -3.23 -8.26 -14.60
CA LEU A 92 -2.18 -8.54 -13.62
C LEU A 92 -0.82 -7.92 -13.98
N THR A 93 -0.55 -7.74 -15.28
CA THR A 93 0.70 -7.12 -15.74
C THR A 93 0.67 -5.61 -15.52
N GLU A 94 -0.46 -4.98 -15.84
CA GLU A 94 -0.64 -3.55 -15.61
C GLU A 94 -0.65 -3.24 -14.12
N GLU A 95 -1.37 -4.00 -13.28
CA GLU A 95 -1.39 -3.78 -11.84
C GLU A 95 0.02 -3.82 -11.23
N ILE A 96 0.86 -4.80 -11.60
CA ILE A 96 2.26 -4.87 -11.15
C ILE A 96 3.04 -3.63 -11.60
N ARG A 97 2.82 -3.18 -12.84
CA ARG A 97 3.47 -1.97 -13.37
C ARG A 97 3.06 -0.74 -12.56
N MET A 98 1.77 -0.53 -12.35
CA MET A 98 1.21 0.62 -11.60
C MET A 98 1.70 0.65 -10.15
N LEU A 99 1.60 -0.48 -9.44
CA LEU A 99 2.13 -0.60 -8.07
C LEU A 99 3.64 -0.36 -8.02
N GLY A 100 4.36 -0.75 -9.08
CA GLY A 100 5.78 -0.46 -9.26
C GLY A 100 6.07 1.03 -9.40
N GLU A 101 5.30 1.77 -10.20
CA GLU A 101 5.45 3.23 -10.34
C GLU A 101 5.17 3.95 -9.02
N LEU A 102 4.10 3.59 -8.32
CA LEU A 102 3.79 4.14 -6.99
C LEU A 102 4.93 3.89 -5.99
N ASN A 103 5.47 2.66 -5.95
CA ASN A 103 6.57 2.32 -5.05
C ASN A 103 7.85 3.11 -5.35
N LYS A 104 8.17 3.39 -6.63
CA LYS A 104 9.30 4.26 -7.01
C LYS A 104 9.14 5.69 -6.49
N LEU A 105 7.91 6.19 -6.42
CA LEU A 105 7.59 7.49 -5.83
C LEU A 105 7.59 7.46 -4.29
N GLY A 106 7.83 6.29 -3.69
CA GLY A 106 7.85 6.11 -2.25
C GLY A 106 6.47 5.97 -1.62
N VAL A 107 5.44 5.68 -2.42
CA VAL A 107 4.12 5.24 -1.94
C VAL A 107 4.25 3.81 -1.43
N LYS A 108 3.68 3.53 -0.25
CA LYS A 108 3.73 2.18 0.31
C LYS A 108 2.66 1.30 -0.33
N THR A 109 3.07 0.16 -0.89
CA THR A 109 2.19 -0.86 -1.48
C THR A 109 2.53 -2.22 -0.88
N PRO A 110 1.61 -3.21 -0.88
CA PRO A 110 1.95 -4.58 -0.49
C PRO A 110 3.03 -5.13 -1.41
N LYS A 111 3.96 -5.90 -0.85
CA LYS A 111 5.05 -6.47 -1.65
C LYS A 111 4.50 -7.53 -2.63
N PHE A 112 4.72 -7.30 -3.91
CA PHE A 112 4.55 -8.32 -4.95
C PHE A 112 5.75 -9.26 -5.00
N TYR A 113 5.51 -10.57 -5.10
CA TYR A 113 6.57 -11.58 -5.18
C TYR A 113 6.65 -12.27 -6.54
N ARG A 114 5.55 -12.86 -7.03
CA ARG A 114 5.51 -13.52 -8.34
C ARG A 114 4.09 -13.67 -8.87
N LYS A 115 3.96 -13.82 -10.19
CA LYS A 115 2.76 -14.38 -10.81
C LYS A 115 2.72 -15.90 -10.58
N ALA A 116 1.52 -16.43 -10.42
CA ALA A 116 1.28 -17.86 -10.33
C ALA A 116 -0.09 -18.18 -10.92
N SER A 117 -0.38 -19.46 -11.08
CA SER A 117 -1.74 -19.91 -11.33
C SER A 117 -2.17 -20.90 -10.27
N PHE A 118 -3.47 -21.12 -10.17
CA PHE A 118 -4.10 -21.94 -9.15
C PHE A 118 -5.24 -22.74 -9.75
N THR A 119 -5.27 -24.04 -9.44
CA THR A 119 -6.35 -24.94 -9.86
C THR A 119 -7.11 -25.44 -8.63
N PRO A 120 -8.28 -24.85 -8.30
CA PRO A 120 -9.07 -25.29 -7.15
C PRO A 120 -9.61 -26.71 -7.35
N GLY A 121 -9.53 -27.52 -6.30
CA GLY A 121 -10.04 -28.88 -6.23
C GLY A 121 -9.44 -29.86 -7.25
N GLY A 122 -8.28 -29.53 -7.84
CA GLY A 122 -7.73 -30.31 -8.97
C GLY A 122 -8.61 -30.29 -10.21
N GLY A 123 -9.48 -29.27 -10.35
CA GLY A 123 -10.40 -29.10 -11.48
C GLY A 123 -9.70 -28.76 -12.80
N LEU A 124 -10.50 -28.42 -13.82
CA LEU A 124 -9.99 -28.10 -15.17
C LEU A 124 -9.74 -26.60 -15.40
N ILE A 125 -10.21 -25.74 -14.49
CA ILE A 125 -10.15 -24.28 -14.67
C ILE A 125 -8.98 -23.73 -13.85
N GLU A 126 -7.95 -23.29 -14.56
CA GLU A 126 -6.80 -22.59 -14.01
C GLU A 126 -7.13 -21.11 -13.82
N ARG A 127 -6.95 -20.60 -12.60
CA ARG A 127 -7.06 -19.17 -12.28
C ARG A 127 -5.67 -18.56 -12.19
N HIS A 128 -5.43 -17.49 -12.94
CA HIS A 128 -4.18 -16.75 -12.86
C HIS A 128 -4.23 -15.71 -11.74
N GLY A 129 -3.08 -15.42 -11.13
CA GLY A 129 -3.05 -14.51 -9.99
C GLY A 129 -1.66 -14.10 -9.55
N LEU A 130 -1.63 -13.41 -8.40
CA LEU A 130 -0.43 -12.86 -7.80
C LEU A 130 -0.19 -13.47 -6.42
N ILE A 131 1.07 -13.82 -6.12
CA ILE A 131 1.51 -14.04 -4.74
C ILE A 131 2.00 -12.70 -4.21
N VAL A 132 1.32 -12.20 -3.18
CA VAL A 132 1.61 -10.92 -2.56
C VAL A 132 1.70 -11.05 -1.04
N GLN A 133 2.30 -10.04 -0.41
CA GLN A 133 2.31 -9.90 1.03
C GLN A 133 0.88 -9.83 1.58
N ARG A 134 0.60 -10.65 2.60
CA ARG A 134 -0.61 -10.48 3.40
C ARG A 134 -0.41 -9.31 4.37
N ILE A 135 -1.34 -8.38 4.35
CA ILE A 135 -1.53 -7.42 5.43
C ILE A 135 -2.62 -8.00 6.34
N THR A 136 -2.24 -8.40 7.56
CA THR A 136 -3.11 -9.18 8.45
C THR A 136 -4.12 -8.26 9.13
N GLU A 137 -5.37 -8.73 9.25
CA GLU A 137 -6.51 -7.95 9.78
C GLU A 137 -6.73 -6.61 9.07
N ALA A 138 -6.33 -6.48 7.80
CA ALA A 138 -6.42 -5.21 7.10
C ALA A 138 -7.88 -4.77 6.86
N LYS A 139 -8.10 -3.45 6.83
CA LYS A 139 -9.41 -2.86 6.52
C LYS A 139 -9.33 -1.98 5.29
N ASP A 140 -10.27 -2.18 4.37
CA ASP A 140 -10.36 -1.43 3.13
C ASP A 140 -10.70 0.03 3.37
N ILE A 141 -10.08 0.89 2.58
CA ILE A 141 -10.28 2.33 2.54
C ILE A 141 -10.35 2.75 1.09
N LYS A 142 -11.49 3.30 0.68
CA LYS A 142 -11.61 3.99 -0.61
C LYS A 142 -11.20 5.44 -0.43
N LEU A 143 -10.21 5.90 -1.21
CA LEU A 143 -9.64 7.25 -1.08
C LEU A 143 -10.17 8.23 -2.14
N ASN A 144 -10.96 7.73 -3.09
CA ASN A 144 -11.54 8.48 -4.21
C ASN A 144 -13.05 8.71 -4.09
N GLU A 145 -13.73 8.15 -3.08
CA GLU A 145 -15.17 8.34 -2.88
C GLU A 145 -15.47 9.60 -2.06
N GLU A 146 -16.51 10.34 -2.46
CA GLU A 146 -17.05 11.42 -1.63
C GLU A 146 -17.57 10.83 -0.31
N ILE A 147 -16.98 11.29 0.80
CA ILE A 147 -17.42 10.96 2.15
C ILE A 147 -18.64 11.83 2.44
N ASP A 148 -19.84 11.25 2.36
CA ASP A 148 -21.08 11.85 2.80
C ASP A 148 -21.55 11.26 4.14
N GLU A 149 -22.75 11.64 4.59
CA GLU A 149 -23.32 11.16 5.84
C GLU A 149 -23.54 9.63 5.88
N ASN A 150 -23.60 8.97 4.71
CA ASN A 150 -23.76 7.54 4.50
C ASN A 150 -22.44 6.83 4.16
N THR A 151 -21.41 7.52 3.64
CA THR A 151 -20.06 6.99 3.34
C THR A 151 -19.02 7.36 4.40
N ARG A 152 -19.29 7.11 5.68
CA ARG A 152 -18.29 7.27 6.74
C ARG A 152 -17.27 6.13 6.72
N LEU A 153 -16.02 6.44 7.11
CA LEU A 153 -15.05 5.40 7.43
C LEU A 153 -15.62 4.47 8.51
N SER A 154 -15.36 3.17 8.36
CA SER A 154 -15.78 2.20 9.37
C SER A 154 -15.10 2.49 10.71
N GLN A 155 -15.76 2.12 11.81
CA GLN A 155 -15.18 2.29 13.14
C GLN A 155 -13.82 1.56 13.26
N GLU A 156 -13.66 0.42 12.61
CA GLU A 156 -12.41 -0.34 12.62
C GLU A 156 -11.25 0.43 11.97
N VAL A 157 -11.50 1.13 10.86
CA VAL A 157 -10.49 2.00 10.24
C VAL A 157 -10.10 3.13 11.18
N LEU A 158 -11.08 3.72 11.88
CA LEU A 158 -10.81 4.77 12.87
C LEU A 158 -10.03 4.24 14.07
N ASP A 159 -10.33 3.03 14.54
CA ASP A 159 -9.67 2.39 15.67
C ASP A 159 -8.22 2.00 15.36
N TYR A 160 -7.93 1.61 14.10
CA TYR A 160 -6.57 1.32 13.65
C TYR A 160 -5.76 2.58 13.35
N SER A 161 -6.43 3.68 13.03
CA SER A 161 -5.79 4.93 12.64
C SER A 161 -5.00 5.57 13.79
N ASN A 162 -3.72 5.86 13.54
CA ASN A 162 -2.82 6.45 14.53
C ASN A 162 -1.71 7.31 13.89
N GLN A 163 -0.62 7.58 14.63
CA GLN A 163 0.50 8.39 14.16
C GLN A 163 1.28 7.76 12.98
N LYS A 164 1.20 6.44 12.76
CA LYS A 164 1.71 5.79 11.54
C LYS A 164 0.85 6.22 10.34
N THR A 165 -0.47 6.08 10.47
CA THR A 165 -1.45 6.48 9.44
C THR A 165 -1.28 7.93 9.04
N LEU A 166 -1.18 8.84 10.03
CA LEU A 166 -0.97 10.26 9.77
C LEU A 166 0.35 10.53 9.03
N ARG A 167 1.42 9.80 9.35
CA ARG A 167 2.70 9.92 8.65
C ARG A 167 2.60 9.43 7.21
N ASP A 168 1.91 8.33 6.97
CA ASP A 168 1.72 7.78 5.63
C ASP A 168 0.87 8.71 4.76
N ILE A 169 -0.23 9.27 5.31
CA ILE A 169 -1.06 10.25 4.61
C ILE A 169 -0.24 11.51 4.27
N LYS A 170 0.56 12.03 5.21
CA LYS A 170 1.45 13.17 4.93
C LYS A 170 2.49 12.85 3.86
N ARG A 171 3.01 11.62 3.83
CA ARG A 171 3.93 11.18 2.80
C ARG A 171 3.25 11.08 1.44
N LEU A 172 2.04 10.53 1.36
CA LEU A 172 1.23 10.53 0.14
C LEU A 172 1.00 11.96 -0.35
N GLN A 173 0.59 12.87 0.53
CA GLN A 173 0.43 14.29 0.19
C GLN A 173 1.72 14.89 -0.39
N GLN A 174 2.87 14.58 0.21
CA GLN A 174 4.17 15.03 -0.32
C GLN A 174 4.44 14.44 -1.71
N VAL A 175 4.13 13.17 -1.96
CA VAL A 175 4.30 12.57 -3.29
C VAL A 175 3.52 13.35 -4.34
N PHE A 176 2.22 13.60 -4.12
CA PHE A 176 1.41 14.38 -5.07
C PHE A 176 1.89 15.83 -5.19
N ALA A 177 2.31 16.46 -4.09
CA ALA A 177 2.84 17.83 -4.13
C ALA A 177 4.13 17.95 -4.96
N HIS A 178 4.98 16.92 -5.00
CA HIS A 178 6.20 16.90 -5.82
C HIS A 178 5.95 16.41 -7.26
N ASN A 179 4.80 15.78 -7.53
CA ASN A 179 4.42 15.25 -8.83
C ASN A 179 3.04 15.81 -9.19
N PRO A 180 2.93 17.11 -9.52
CA PRO A 180 1.64 17.80 -9.65
C PRO A 180 0.74 17.24 -10.75
N ASP A 181 1.32 16.55 -11.73
CA ASP A 181 0.58 15.92 -12.82
C ASP A 181 0.26 14.44 -12.55
N LEU A 182 0.69 13.85 -11.42
CA LEU A 182 0.43 12.45 -11.10
C LEU A 182 -1.07 12.19 -10.92
N THR A 183 -1.61 11.22 -11.64
CA THR A 183 -2.96 10.69 -11.44
C THR A 183 -2.90 9.24 -10.98
N VAL A 184 -3.87 8.85 -10.16
CA VAL A 184 -4.07 7.46 -9.75
C VAL A 184 -5.57 7.16 -9.85
N ASP A 185 -5.93 6.31 -10.80
CA ASP A 185 -7.30 5.88 -11.00
C ASP A 185 -7.60 4.67 -10.10
N ASP A 186 -8.82 4.64 -9.58
CA ASP A 186 -9.25 3.70 -8.53
C ASP A 186 -8.34 3.78 -7.29
N PHE A 187 -8.13 5.00 -6.77
CA PHE A 187 -7.25 5.21 -5.63
C PHE A 187 -7.87 4.65 -4.35
N GLN A 188 -7.38 3.47 -3.97
CA GLN A 188 -7.82 2.73 -2.80
C GLN A 188 -6.63 2.20 -1.99
N GLY A 189 -6.90 1.85 -0.75
CA GLY A 189 -5.89 1.39 0.18
C GLY A 189 -6.44 0.49 1.26
N ILE A 190 -5.53 -0.04 2.05
CA ILE A 190 -5.84 -0.81 3.25
C ILE A 190 -5.02 -0.30 4.43
N ILE A 191 -5.62 -0.33 5.61
CA ILE A 191 -4.94 -0.05 6.87
C ILE A 191 -4.78 -1.33 7.66
N ASP A 192 -3.57 -1.59 8.15
CA ASP A 192 -3.34 -2.72 9.08
C ASP A 192 -3.72 -2.36 10.52
N GLN A 193 -3.82 -3.35 11.40
CA GLN A 193 -4.16 -3.14 12.82
C GLN A 193 -3.19 -2.19 13.56
N ASP A 194 -1.96 -2.06 13.02
CA ASP A 194 -0.90 -1.23 13.56
C ASP A 194 -1.02 0.23 13.08
N GLY A 195 -1.96 0.52 12.19
CA GLY A 195 -2.24 1.83 11.60
C GLY A 195 -1.39 2.17 10.39
N GLN A 196 -0.68 1.21 9.79
CA GLN A 196 0.09 1.43 8.58
C GLN A 196 -0.84 1.42 7.35
N LEU A 197 -0.76 2.47 6.53
CA LEU A 197 -1.53 2.57 5.28
C LEU A 197 -0.73 2.01 4.09
N TYR A 198 -1.43 1.27 3.24
CA TYR A 198 -0.93 0.72 1.97
C TYR A 198 -1.88 1.09 0.84
N ILE A 199 -1.36 1.50 -0.31
CA ILE A 199 -2.12 1.67 -1.54
C ILE A 199 -2.16 0.33 -2.27
N ILE A 200 -3.34 -0.06 -2.75
CA ILE A 200 -3.58 -1.33 -3.42
C ILE A 200 -4.36 -1.12 -4.71
N ASP A 201 -4.23 -2.10 -5.60
CA ASP A 201 -5.11 -2.32 -6.75
C ASP A 201 -5.47 -1.04 -7.56
N PRO A 202 -4.48 -0.24 -8.00
CA PRO A 202 -4.74 0.89 -8.89
C PRO A 202 -5.11 0.39 -10.29
N ILE A 203 -6.10 1.02 -10.92
CA ILE A 203 -6.45 0.74 -12.32
C ILE A 203 -5.46 1.41 -13.27
N ASP A 204 -5.07 2.66 -12.98
CA ASP A 204 -4.09 3.40 -13.77
C ASP A 204 -3.26 4.35 -12.90
N VAL A 205 -2.02 4.60 -13.32
CA VAL A 205 -1.10 5.57 -12.74
C VAL A 205 -0.50 6.36 -13.89
N GLY A 206 -0.97 7.59 -14.05
CA GLY A 206 -0.72 8.42 -15.21
C GLY A 206 -0.09 9.76 -14.88
N ASN A 207 0.08 10.56 -15.93
CA ASN A 207 0.54 11.93 -15.85
C ASN A 207 -0.37 12.83 -16.69
N THR A 208 -1.04 13.83 -16.10
CA THR A 208 -1.94 14.75 -16.81
C THR A 208 -1.26 15.54 -17.93
N SER A 209 0.07 15.67 -17.93
CA SER A 209 0.82 16.31 -19.03
C SER A 209 0.90 15.44 -20.30
N GLU A 210 0.61 14.14 -20.19
CA GLU A 210 0.48 13.22 -21.34
C GLU A 210 -0.94 13.25 -21.94
N TYR A 211 -1.91 13.78 -21.19
CA TYR A 211 -3.23 14.12 -21.70
C TYR A 211 -3.18 15.57 -22.19
N THR A 212 -3.28 15.80 -23.49
CA THR A 212 -3.69 17.11 -23.98
C THR A 212 -5.13 17.33 -23.54
N LEU A 213 -5.30 17.93 -22.35
CA LEU A 213 -6.56 18.52 -21.94
C LEU A 213 -6.91 19.56 -23.02
N ASP A 214 -7.92 19.25 -23.83
CA ASP A 214 -8.64 20.28 -24.56
C ASP A 214 -9.30 21.14 -23.48
N TYR A 215 -8.65 22.26 -23.15
CA TYR A 215 -9.16 23.23 -22.20
C TYR A 215 -10.45 23.83 -22.79
N SER A 216 -11.60 23.18 -22.59
CA SER A 216 -12.85 23.93 -22.51
C SER A 216 -12.79 24.70 -21.20
N THR A 217 -12.33 25.94 -21.27
CA THR A 217 -12.31 26.90 -20.16
C THR A 217 -13.72 27.05 -19.58
N ASN A 218 -14.05 26.27 -18.55
CA ASN A 218 -15.18 26.56 -17.68
C ASN A 218 -14.64 27.00 -16.32
N HIS A 219 -14.10 28.22 -16.32
CA HIS A 219 -13.82 29.01 -15.11
C HIS A 219 -15.09 29.39 -14.31
N GLU A 220 -16.25 28.80 -14.60
CA GLU A 220 -17.53 29.14 -13.95
C GLU A 220 -17.84 28.34 -12.68
N LEU A 221 -17.11 27.27 -12.35
CA LEU A 221 -17.46 26.43 -11.19
C LEU A 221 -16.74 26.78 -9.87
N ASN A 222 -15.76 27.69 -9.87
CA ASN A 222 -15.05 28.12 -8.65
C ASN A 222 -15.73 29.27 -7.87
N LEU A 223 -16.92 29.73 -8.29
CA LEU A 223 -17.66 30.81 -7.60
C LEU A 223 -19.08 30.42 -7.14
N PHE A 224 -19.57 29.22 -7.44
CA PHE A 224 -20.96 28.85 -7.11
C PHE A 224 -21.18 28.32 -5.69
N ASN A 225 -20.12 28.04 -4.91
CA ASN A 225 -20.23 27.56 -3.51
C ASN A 225 -20.12 28.67 -2.45
N LEU A 226 -20.34 29.95 -2.80
CA LEU A 226 -20.42 31.07 -1.83
C LEU A 226 -21.83 31.61 -1.60
N MET A 227 -22.87 30.97 -2.12
CA MET A 227 -24.24 31.22 -1.70
C MET A 227 -25.00 29.90 -1.69
N TRP A 228 -25.34 29.43 -0.48
CA TRP A 228 -26.63 28.93 0.02
C TRP A 228 -26.36 28.07 1.26
#